data_AF-A0A2V8N2Y8-F1
#
_entry.id   AF-A0A2V8N2Y8-F1
#
_cell.length_a   1.000
_cell.length_b   1.000
_cell.length_c   1.000
_cell.angle_alpha   90.00
_cell.angle_beta   90.00
_cell.angle_gamma   90.00
#
_symmetry.space_group_name_H-M   'P 1'
#
loop_
_entity.id
_entity.type
_entity.pdbx_description
1 polymer ?
#
loop_
_entity_poly.entity_id
_entity_poly.type
_entity_poly.pdbx_seq_one_letter_code
_entity_poly.pdbx_strand_id
1 'polypeptide(L)'
;MLLRSVFRYKTLLPLYKEQEHGQRLGMNPKENSTERDARVMRLYEQLLEIEQRLIPTGLHVFGRASELQEKADLLRMVASFDRPEHGARALPKLISEALGIDDALLYETPANETRDLIDGILRDVVERFCEDGATAAASWLNSRASVDTEKSLPTFLLLANIAEQLDSNHEIESLMRGLRGEYIEPGPGADVVQNPQVLPTGRNTHAVNPYSVPSPTAFARAQTTAEALLHRYFDEHGRYPRALVLVLWGLDNIKTQGEGVAQALHLLGVRPVRDALNRVTEIEVIPLAELSRPRMDVVLTVSGIFRDLFTPTMALLDKAVRRVAQLDEPVDLNYVRRNVAERMDAGVSEFDDAVTRVFSNAPGNYGTNVNFMVMQSQWEDDETLGDLFVTRKCFAYTRDSTGRTVEGREAPGLMNEALSRVEATYQNIDSFEVGITDVDHYFEYLGGISKAVEKRAQSRPSIYLSDSLSPQTQIRSLEETIRLESRAKTLNPKWFEGMLKHGFRGVAEIENHVFNTFGWSATANAVDPWIYTEIARTFLLDSTMVERLLELNPHSLRSLTNRLLEAHERGYWNPDEEILESLRDLIDNVERQLASLPSC
;
A
#
# COMPACT_ATOMS: atom_id res chain seq x y z
N MET A 1 4.70 6.61 39.28
CA MET A 1 4.49 5.64 38.19
C MET A 1 3.01 5.23 38.06
N LEU A 2 2.35 4.64 39.07
CA LEU A 2 0.93 4.23 38.99
C LEU A 2 -0.13 5.37 38.94
N LEU A 3 0.19 6.59 39.37
CA LEU A 3 -0.80 7.68 39.46
C LEU A 3 -0.96 8.50 38.17
N ARG A 4 0.03 8.51 37.27
CA ARG A 4 -0.05 9.21 35.97
C ARG A 4 -0.74 8.37 34.88
N SER A 5 -0.56 7.06 34.90
CA SER A 5 -1.30 6.12 34.03
C SER A 5 -2.79 6.08 34.36
N VAL A 6 -3.16 6.09 35.64
CA VAL A 6 -4.57 6.14 36.10
C VAL A 6 -5.25 7.47 35.74
N PHE A 7 -4.50 8.58 35.66
CA PHE A 7 -5.06 9.88 35.29
C PHE A 7 -5.38 9.96 33.78
N ARG A 8 -4.49 9.49 32.89
CA ARG A 8 -4.78 9.34 31.44
C ARG A 8 -5.90 8.32 31.18
N TYR A 9 -5.98 7.25 32.00
CA TYR A 9 -7.02 6.22 31.90
C TYR A 9 -8.44 6.76 32.15
N LYS A 10 -8.63 7.71 33.07
CA LYS A 10 -9.96 8.31 33.30
C LYS A 10 -10.39 9.30 32.23
N THR A 11 -9.44 9.87 31.48
CA THR A 11 -9.73 10.90 30.46
C THR A 11 -9.92 10.30 29.06
N LEU A 12 -9.16 9.26 28.70
CA LEU A 12 -9.23 8.63 27.36
C LEU A 12 -10.37 7.62 27.22
N LEU A 13 -10.75 6.94 28.30
CA LEU A 13 -11.77 5.86 28.27
C LEU A 13 -13.20 6.34 27.93
N PRO A 14 -13.66 7.53 28.36
CA PRO A 14 -14.94 8.08 27.91
C PRO A 14 -14.90 8.52 26.44
N LEU A 15 -13.79 9.16 26.02
CA LEU A 15 -13.59 9.62 24.63
C LEU A 15 -13.58 8.46 23.62
N TYR A 16 -13.01 7.31 24.00
CA TYR A 16 -13.02 6.11 23.17
C TYR A 16 -14.37 5.38 23.14
N LYS A 17 -15.16 5.47 24.22
CA LYS A 17 -16.52 4.90 24.26
C LYS A 17 -17.54 5.71 23.46
N GLU A 18 -17.28 6.99 23.22
CA GLU A 18 -18.15 7.84 22.40
C GLU A 18 -17.84 7.70 20.89
N GLN A 19 -16.60 7.35 20.50
CA GLN A 19 -16.23 7.19 19.08
C GLN A 19 -16.58 5.81 18.48
N GLU A 20 -16.72 4.74 19.27
CA GLU A 20 -17.19 3.45 18.75
C GLU A 20 -18.65 3.20 19.14
N HIS A 21 -19.54 3.29 18.15
CA HIS A 21 -20.96 2.98 18.26
C HIS A 21 -21.20 1.50 18.62
N GLY A 22 -21.18 1.20 19.91
CA GLY A 22 -21.84 0.01 20.47
C GLY A 22 -21.13 -1.33 20.31
N GLN A 23 -19.93 -1.40 19.72
CA GLN A 23 -19.07 -2.56 19.98
C GLN A 23 -18.60 -2.46 21.42
N ARG A 24 -19.21 -3.27 22.30
CA ARG A 24 -18.55 -3.64 23.56
C ARG A 24 -17.22 -4.26 23.14
N LEU A 25 -16.13 -3.48 23.17
CA LEU A 25 -14.78 -3.98 23.40
C LEU A 25 -14.97 -5.13 24.36
N GLY A 26 -14.61 -6.35 23.97
CA GLY A 26 -14.88 -7.58 24.72
C GLY A 26 -14.28 -7.49 26.12
N MET A 27 -14.94 -6.74 27.00
CA MET A 27 -14.56 -6.51 28.38
C MET A 27 -14.99 -7.79 29.04
N ASN A 28 -14.09 -8.76 29.05
CA ASN A 28 -14.27 -9.90 29.90
C ASN A 28 -14.01 -9.40 31.32
N PRO A 29 -15.01 -9.32 32.21
CA PRO A 29 -14.82 -8.82 33.58
C PRO A 29 -13.89 -9.70 34.42
N LYS A 30 -13.30 -10.75 33.83
CA LYS A 30 -12.34 -11.68 34.39
C LYS A 30 -10.88 -11.43 33.97
N GLU A 31 -10.58 -10.42 33.15
CA GLU A 31 -9.19 -10.15 32.74
C GLU A 31 -8.30 -9.77 33.93
N ASN A 32 -7.13 -10.42 33.99
CA ASN A 32 -6.13 -10.10 35.00
C ASN A 32 -5.41 -8.77 34.66
N SER A 33 -4.57 -8.26 35.58
CA SER A 33 -3.89 -6.97 35.37
C SER A 33 -3.01 -6.96 34.11
N THR A 34 -2.30 -8.05 33.85
CA THR A 34 -1.37 -8.18 32.73
C THR A 34 -2.08 -8.16 31.38
N GLU A 35 -3.22 -8.85 31.27
CA GLU A 35 -4.05 -8.85 30.04
C GLU A 35 -4.61 -7.46 29.74
N ARG A 36 -5.00 -6.70 30.78
CA ARG A 36 -5.47 -5.33 30.63
C ARG A 36 -4.36 -4.40 30.17
N ASP A 37 -3.18 -4.50 30.78
CA ASP A 37 -2.02 -3.69 30.40
C ASP A 37 -1.65 -3.99 28.95
N ALA A 38 -1.57 -5.26 28.56
CA ALA A 38 -1.29 -5.66 27.17
C ALA A 38 -2.33 -5.11 26.16
N ARG A 39 -3.62 -5.06 26.53
CA ARG A 39 -4.64 -4.44 25.66
C ARG A 39 -4.45 -2.93 25.53
N VAL A 40 -4.16 -2.23 26.62
CA VAL A 40 -3.92 -0.77 26.59
C VAL A 40 -2.73 -0.46 25.69
N MET A 41 -1.66 -1.25 25.78
CA MET A 41 -0.50 -1.10 24.90
C MET A 41 -0.90 -1.28 23.43
N ARG A 42 -1.65 -2.34 23.08
CA ARG A 42 -2.14 -2.54 21.70
C ARG A 42 -2.97 -1.37 21.15
N LEU A 43 -3.88 -0.82 21.97
CA LEU A 43 -4.69 0.33 21.55
C LEU A 43 -3.85 1.59 21.37
N TYR A 44 -2.86 1.79 22.24
CA TYR A 44 -1.95 2.93 22.14
C TYR A 44 -1.04 2.82 20.92
N GLU A 45 -0.56 1.63 20.56
CA GLU A 45 0.17 1.38 19.31
C GLU A 45 -0.64 1.77 18.08
N GLN A 46 -1.90 1.31 18.00
CA GLN A 46 -2.79 1.66 16.90
C GLN A 46 -3.02 3.18 16.81
N LEU A 47 -3.10 3.87 17.95
CA LEU A 47 -3.24 5.32 18.00
C LEU A 47 -1.98 6.03 17.48
N LEU A 48 -0.79 5.60 17.94
CA LEU A 48 0.49 6.15 17.48
C LEU A 48 0.70 5.92 15.99
N GLU A 49 0.33 4.74 15.50
CA GLU A 49 0.41 4.42 14.08
C GLU A 49 -0.44 5.39 13.23
N ILE A 50 -1.66 5.71 13.67
CA ILE A 50 -2.51 6.72 13.01
C ILE A 50 -1.86 8.11 13.09
N GLU A 51 -1.35 8.50 14.26
CA GLU A 51 -0.78 9.83 14.51
C GLU A 51 0.50 10.08 13.70
N GLN A 52 1.33 9.06 13.54
CA GLN A 52 2.64 9.13 12.88
C GLN A 52 2.57 8.90 11.37
N ARG A 53 1.42 8.42 10.86
CA ARG A 53 1.27 8.17 9.43
C ARG A 53 1.35 9.47 8.66
N LEU A 54 2.35 9.57 7.79
CA LEU A 54 2.46 10.69 6.88
C LEU A 54 1.38 10.59 5.80
N ILE A 55 0.65 11.68 5.61
CA ILE A 55 -0.42 11.78 4.62
C ILE A 55 -0.28 13.13 3.89
N PRO A 56 -0.53 13.19 2.57
CA PRO A 56 -0.73 14.46 1.90
C PRO A 56 -1.97 15.16 2.46
N THR A 57 -1.83 16.41 2.91
CA THR A 57 -2.95 17.21 3.45
C THR A 57 -3.37 18.35 2.50
N GLY A 58 -3.18 18.17 1.20
CA GLY A 58 -3.54 19.15 0.18
C GLY A 58 -3.26 18.65 -1.22
N LEU A 59 -3.50 19.51 -2.20
CA LEU A 59 -3.25 19.24 -3.62
C LEU A 59 -2.10 20.09 -4.13
N HIS A 60 -1.26 19.49 -4.97
CA HIS A 60 -0.19 20.22 -5.64
C HIS A 60 -0.75 21.28 -6.59
N VAL A 61 -0.12 22.45 -6.63
CA VAL A 61 -0.38 23.50 -7.61
C VAL A 61 0.83 23.60 -8.53
N PHE A 62 0.66 23.25 -9.80
CA PHE A 62 1.73 23.24 -10.79
C PHE A 62 2.49 24.59 -10.83
N GLY A 63 3.81 24.55 -10.66
CA GLY A 63 4.67 25.73 -10.57
C GLY A 63 4.88 26.30 -9.17
N ARG A 64 4.25 25.72 -8.13
CA ARG A 64 4.42 26.14 -6.73
C ARG A 64 5.35 25.17 -6.00
N ALA A 65 6.38 25.68 -5.33
CA ALA A 65 7.22 24.87 -4.46
C ALA A 65 6.49 24.51 -3.15
N SER A 66 6.96 23.47 -2.46
CA SER A 66 6.38 23.00 -1.19
C SER A 66 6.42 24.07 -0.11
N GLU A 67 5.39 24.13 0.73
CA GLU A 67 5.41 24.99 1.92
C GLU A 67 6.39 24.44 2.98
N LEU A 68 6.84 25.30 3.90
CA LEU A 68 7.85 24.94 4.90
C LEU A 68 7.45 23.71 5.73
N GLN A 69 6.17 23.60 6.10
CA GLN A 69 5.66 22.48 6.89
C GLN A 69 5.67 21.17 6.10
N GLU A 70 5.20 21.21 4.84
CA GLU A 70 5.20 20.05 3.94
C GLU A 70 6.63 19.55 3.68
N LYS A 71 7.56 20.49 3.48
CA LYS A 71 8.98 20.21 3.35
C LYS A 71 9.54 19.53 4.60
N ALA A 72 9.25 20.04 5.80
CA ALA A 72 9.70 19.45 7.06
C ALA A 72 9.18 18.02 7.25
N ASP A 73 7.93 17.77 6.89
CA ASP A 73 7.32 16.44 6.95
C ASP A 73 7.98 15.43 6.00
N LEU A 74 8.26 15.82 4.76
CA LEU A 74 9.00 15.00 3.79
C LEU A 74 10.43 14.71 4.25
N LEU A 75 11.14 15.74 4.74
CA LEU A 75 12.51 15.60 5.23
C LEU A 75 12.58 14.69 6.45
N ARG A 76 11.61 14.78 7.37
CA ARG A 76 11.51 13.87 8.52
C ARG A 76 11.40 12.42 8.06
N MET A 77 10.62 12.15 7.02
CA MET A 77 10.47 10.80 6.49
C MET A 77 11.76 10.30 5.86
N VAL A 78 12.44 11.12 5.04
CA VAL A 78 13.75 10.75 4.48
C VAL A 78 14.77 10.46 5.59
N ALA A 79 14.76 11.25 6.66
CA ALA A 79 15.64 11.10 7.81
C ALA A 79 15.42 9.79 8.59
N SER A 80 14.28 9.11 8.39
CA SER A 80 13.94 7.85 9.07
C SER A 80 14.50 6.60 8.38
N PHE A 81 15.13 6.73 7.21
CA PHE A 81 15.68 5.59 6.47
C PHE A 81 17.20 5.66 6.35
N ASP A 82 17.84 4.49 6.41
CA ASP A 82 19.26 4.35 6.08
C ASP A 82 19.48 4.61 4.57
N ARG A 83 20.56 5.32 4.25
CA ARG A 83 21.01 5.64 2.88
C ARG A 83 22.52 5.37 2.76
N PRO A 84 22.94 4.09 2.72
CA PRO A 84 24.35 3.71 2.68
C PRO A 84 25.13 4.35 1.52
N GLU A 85 24.47 4.57 0.39
CA GLU A 85 25.02 5.23 -0.81
C GLU A 85 25.43 6.69 -0.57
N HIS A 86 24.87 7.34 0.46
CA HIS A 86 25.22 8.68 0.91
C HIS A 86 26.02 8.69 2.23
N GLY A 87 26.35 7.51 2.77
CA GLY A 87 26.91 7.38 4.13
C GLY A 87 25.97 7.88 5.23
N ALA A 88 24.70 8.08 4.91
CA ALA A 88 23.69 8.59 5.83
C ALA A 88 22.96 7.44 6.53
N ARG A 89 22.69 7.63 7.81
CA ARG A 89 21.97 6.69 8.67
C ARG A 89 20.67 7.31 9.14
N ALA A 90 19.67 6.47 9.37
CA ALA A 90 18.40 6.88 9.93
C ALA A 90 18.63 7.61 11.27
N LEU A 91 18.12 8.84 11.40
CA LEU A 91 18.21 9.62 12.63
C LEU A 91 17.56 8.88 13.83
N PRO A 92 16.40 8.22 13.71
CA PRO A 92 15.84 7.44 14.81
C PRO A 92 16.80 6.39 15.37
N LYS A 93 17.53 5.71 14.48
CA LYS A 93 18.53 4.70 14.85
C LYS A 93 19.73 5.31 15.56
N LEU A 94 20.25 6.43 15.05
CA LEU A 94 21.33 7.17 15.71
C LEU A 94 20.93 7.68 17.10
N ILE A 95 19.71 8.19 17.25
CA ILE A 95 19.16 8.64 18.54
C ILE A 95 19.04 7.46 19.50
N SER A 96 18.49 6.33 19.04
CA SER A 96 18.37 5.11 19.85
C SER A 96 19.71 4.62 20.37
N GLU A 97 20.69 4.46 19.49
CA GLU A 97 22.06 4.04 19.84
C GLU A 97 22.71 4.97 20.87
N ALA A 98 22.60 6.28 20.68
CA ALA A 98 23.22 7.26 21.57
C ALA A 98 22.57 7.30 22.97
N LEU A 99 21.28 7.00 23.04
CA LEU A 99 20.54 6.88 24.29
C LEU A 99 20.68 5.50 24.95
N GLY A 100 21.43 4.56 24.35
CA GLY A 100 21.64 3.21 24.86
C GLY A 100 20.38 2.34 24.81
N ILE A 101 19.47 2.64 23.89
CA ILE A 101 18.25 1.88 23.64
C ILE A 101 18.56 0.85 22.55
N ASP A 102 18.25 -0.42 22.84
CA ASP A 102 18.40 -1.49 21.85
C ASP A 102 17.56 -1.17 20.62
N ASP A 103 18.14 -1.28 19.43
CA ASP A 103 17.42 -1.12 18.17
C ASP A 103 16.22 -2.07 18.11
N ALA A 104 16.34 -3.29 18.66
CA ALA A 104 15.23 -4.22 18.76
C ALA A 104 14.06 -3.64 19.60
N LEU A 105 14.30 -2.76 20.57
CA LEU A 105 13.23 -2.12 21.35
C LEU A 105 12.52 -0.98 20.61
N LEU A 106 13.07 -0.49 19.49
CA LEU A 106 12.33 0.37 18.56
C LEU A 106 11.23 -0.42 17.81
N TYR A 107 11.38 -1.75 17.77
CA TYR A 107 10.83 -2.60 16.72
C TYR A 107 10.06 -3.83 17.23
N GLU A 108 10.43 -4.40 18.37
CA GLU A 108 9.89 -5.65 18.94
C GLU A 108 9.00 -5.40 20.16
N THR A 109 9.05 -4.21 20.76
CA THR A 109 8.28 -3.90 21.97
C THR A 109 7.30 -2.74 21.75
N PRO A 110 6.00 -2.98 21.93
CA PRO A 110 4.95 -1.97 21.88
C PRO A 110 5.25 -0.75 22.72
N ALA A 111 5.29 0.41 22.07
CA ALA A 111 5.10 1.73 22.66
C ALA A 111 5.74 1.95 24.05
N ASN A 112 7.03 2.25 24.04
CA ASN A 112 7.69 2.75 25.24
C ASN A 112 7.71 4.29 25.20
N GLU A 113 7.76 4.96 26.35
CA GLU A 113 8.05 6.42 26.44
C GLU A 113 9.27 6.82 25.59
N THR A 114 10.14 5.85 25.34
CA THR A 114 11.25 5.84 24.40
C THR A 114 10.91 6.19 22.95
N ARG A 115 9.87 5.62 22.35
CA ARG A 115 9.55 5.89 20.93
C ARG A 115 9.03 7.32 20.78
N ASP A 116 8.10 7.72 21.64
CA ASP A 116 7.62 9.11 21.71
C ASP A 116 8.76 10.11 21.96
N LEU A 117 9.74 9.72 22.78
CA LEU A 117 10.95 10.51 23.01
C LEU A 117 11.79 10.64 21.73
N ILE A 118 12.04 9.55 21.02
CA ILE A 118 12.82 9.55 19.78
C ILE A 118 12.12 10.36 18.70
N ASP A 119 10.82 10.15 18.50
CA ASP A 119 10.03 10.87 17.51
C ASP A 119 9.91 12.36 17.86
N GLY A 120 9.80 12.68 19.16
CA GLY A 120 9.87 14.06 19.63
C GLY A 120 11.21 14.72 19.32
N ILE A 121 12.32 14.04 19.59
CA ILE A 121 13.66 14.53 19.25
C ILE A 121 13.82 14.67 17.73
N LEU A 122 13.30 13.71 16.96
CA LEU A 122 13.35 13.73 15.50
C LEU A 122 12.60 14.93 14.92
N ARG A 123 11.38 15.18 15.40
CA ARG A 123 10.59 16.35 14.96
C ARG A 123 11.34 17.64 15.28
N ASP A 124 11.76 17.81 16.53
CA ASP A 124 12.44 19.03 16.98
C ASP A 124 13.75 19.27 16.22
N VAL A 125 14.53 18.22 15.91
CA VAL A 125 15.80 18.38 15.16
C VAL A 125 15.58 18.70 13.69
N VAL A 126 14.52 18.17 13.06
CA VAL A 126 14.18 18.47 11.67
C VAL A 126 13.63 19.88 11.53
N GLU A 127 12.78 20.33 12.45
CA GLU A 127 12.35 21.73 12.53
C GLU A 127 13.57 22.66 12.67
N ARG A 128 14.48 22.33 13.58
CA ARG A 128 15.71 23.10 13.78
C ARG A 128 16.62 23.11 12.55
N PHE A 129 16.70 21.99 11.85
CA PHE A 129 17.42 21.89 10.58
C PHE A 129 16.82 22.83 9.52
N CYS A 130 15.49 22.88 9.41
CA CYS A 130 14.82 23.77 8.47
C CYS A 130 15.06 25.26 8.77
N GLU A 131 15.27 25.64 10.04
CA GLU A 131 15.51 27.01 10.47
C GLU A 131 16.99 27.42 10.42
N ASP A 132 17.88 26.58 10.98
CA ASP A 132 19.27 26.94 11.27
C ASP A 132 20.32 26.14 10.44
N GLY A 133 19.88 25.15 9.66
CA GLY A 133 20.73 24.34 8.79
C GLY A 133 21.47 23.17 9.46
N ALA A 134 22.22 22.43 8.64
CA ALA A 134 22.79 21.12 8.99
C ALA A 134 23.71 21.12 10.22
N THR A 135 24.65 22.07 10.31
CA THR A 135 25.62 22.12 11.40
C THR A 135 24.96 22.43 12.75
N ALA A 136 23.97 23.34 12.76
CA ALA A 136 23.24 23.69 13.97
C ALA A 136 22.38 22.52 14.45
N ALA A 137 21.69 21.84 13.53
CA ALA A 137 20.89 20.64 13.84
C ALA A 137 21.75 19.50 14.41
N ALA A 138 22.92 19.23 13.81
CA ALA A 138 23.83 18.20 14.30
C ALA A 138 24.38 18.52 15.70
N SER A 139 24.78 19.78 15.93
CA SER A 139 25.24 20.25 17.25
C SER A 139 24.13 20.17 18.31
N TRP A 140 22.90 20.54 17.95
CA TRP A 140 21.74 20.41 18.81
C TRP A 140 21.47 18.94 19.16
N LEU A 141 21.49 18.04 18.18
CA LEU A 141 21.26 16.62 18.40
C LEU A 141 22.31 16.01 19.32
N ASN A 142 23.58 16.42 19.16
CA ASN A 142 24.65 16.06 20.09
C ASN A 142 24.36 16.54 21.51
N SER A 143 23.96 17.82 21.68
CA SER A 143 23.63 18.36 23.00
C SER A 143 22.39 17.70 23.65
N ARG A 144 21.42 17.29 22.83
CA ARG A 144 20.12 16.78 23.29
C ARG A 144 20.13 15.29 23.59
N ALA A 145 20.77 14.50 22.72
CA ALA A 145 20.71 13.04 22.72
C ALA A 145 22.10 12.38 22.71
N SER A 146 23.19 13.14 22.80
CA SER A 146 24.58 12.64 22.72
C SER A 146 24.93 11.92 21.42
N VAL A 147 24.18 12.18 20.33
CA VAL A 147 24.51 11.65 19.00
C VAL A 147 25.78 12.33 18.51
N ASP A 148 26.77 11.53 18.11
CA ASP A 148 28.02 12.06 17.56
C ASP A 148 27.76 12.87 16.28
N THR A 149 28.22 14.12 16.28
CA THR A 149 28.10 15.05 15.16
C THR A 149 28.66 14.44 13.88
N GLU A 150 29.79 13.73 13.93
CA GLU A 150 30.41 13.10 12.75
C GLU A 150 29.50 12.02 12.13
N LYS A 151 28.68 11.35 12.95
CA LYS A 151 27.74 10.32 12.49
C LYS A 151 26.44 10.89 11.94
N SER A 152 25.93 11.98 12.52
CA SER A 152 24.66 12.58 12.08
C SER A 152 24.81 13.57 10.93
N LEU A 153 25.98 14.21 10.78
CA LEU A 153 26.22 15.23 9.77
C LEU A 153 25.97 14.75 8.33
N PRO A 154 26.38 13.53 7.90
CA PRO A 154 26.05 13.02 6.57
C PRO A 154 24.55 13.01 6.27
N THR A 155 23.72 12.63 7.26
CA THR A 155 22.26 12.65 7.13
C THR A 155 21.75 14.08 6.95
N PHE A 156 22.22 15.05 7.75
CA PHE A 156 21.81 16.45 7.58
C PHE A 156 22.31 17.08 6.28
N LEU A 157 23.45 16.69 5.75
CA LEU A 157 23.93 17.14 4.44
C LEU A 157 23.06 16.61 3.30
N LEU A 158 22.61 15.35 3.40
CA LEU A 158 21.61 14.80 2.48
C LEU A 158 20.30 15.60 2.56
N LEU A 159 19.79 15.84 3.77
CA LEU A 159 18.58 16.66 3.97
C LEU A 159 18.74 18.09 3.42
N ALA A 160 19.91 18.70 3.55
CA ALA A 160 20.21 20.02 2.98
C ALA A 160 20.10 20.03 1.46
N ASN A 161 20.66 19.02 0.80
CA ASN A 161 20.56 18.89 -0.64
C ASN A 161 19.11 18.66 -1.11
N ILE A 162 18.34 17.86 -0.38
CA ILE A 162 16.92 17.61 -0.68
C ILE A 162 16.09 18.88 -0.46
N ALA A 163 16.32 19.59 0.65
CA ALA A 163 15.61 20.82 0.98
C ALA A 163 15.84 21.91 -0.09
N GLU A 164 17.09 22.07 -0.55
CA GLU A 164 17.43 22.98 -1.65
C GLU A 164 16.67 22.62 -2.93
N GLN A 165 16.60 21.32 -3.26
CA GLN A 165 15.90 20.88 -4.46
C GLN A 165 14.37 21.03 -4.35
N LEU A 166 13.78 20.82 -3.15
CA LEU A 166 12.36 21.05 -2.90
C LEU A 166 11.97 22.53 -3.02
N ASP A 167 12.90 23.44 -2.71
CA ASP A 167 12.71 24.87 -2.90
C ASP A 167 12.80 25.28 -4.39
N SER A 168 13.39 24.44 -5.24
CA SER A 168 13.45 24.65 -6.69
C SER A 168 12.28 23.98 -7.42
N ASN A 169 11.51 24.77 -8.18
CA ASN A 169 10.42 24.26 -9.02
C ASN A 169 10.66 24.71 -10.47
N HIS A 170 10.96 23.75 -11.36
CA HIS A 170 11.17 24.00 -12.78
C HIS A 170 9.97 23.60 -13.65
N GLU A 171 8.79 23.36 -13.07
CA GLU A 171 7.61 22.81 -13.76
C GLU A 171 7.10 23.75 -14.86
N ILE A 172 6.86 25.02 -14.53
CA ILE A 172 6.41 26.03 -15.49
C ILE A 172 7.51 26.32 -16.52
N GLU A 173 8.75 26.45 -16.07
CA GLU A 173 9.88 26.67 -16.98
C GLU A 173 9.98 25.54 -18.01
N SER A 174 9.91 24.29 -17.56
CA SER A 174 10.08 23.12 -18.43
C SER A 174 8.89 22.92 -19.36
N LEU A 175 7.68 23.27 -18.92
CA LEU A 175 6.53 23.38 -19.82
C LEU A 175 6.80 24.40 -20.94
N MET A 176 7.32 25.59 -20.61
CA MET A 176 7.65 26.61 -21.61
C MET A 176 8.77 26.15 -22.55
N ARG A 177 9.80 25.47 -22.03
CA ARG A 177 10.86 24.86 -22.85
C ARG A 177 10.29 23.83 -23.82
N GLY A 178 9.43 22.94 -23.33
CA GLY A 178 8.75 21.92 -24.15
C GLY A 178 7.93 22.53 -25.28
N LEU A 179 7.16 23.58 -25.00
CA LEU A 179 6.38 24.32 -26.01
C LEU A 179 7.27 25.03 -27.06
N ARG A 180 8.50 25.40 -26.70
CA ARG A 180 9.50 25.94 -27.63
C ARG A 180 10.28 24.87 -28.40
N GLY A 181 9.99 23.58 -28.17
CA GLY A 181 10.73 22.47 -28.77
C GLY A 181 12.15 22.32 -28.23
N GLU A 182 12.41 22.83 -27.03
CA GLU A 182 13.72 22.74 -26.38
C GLU A 182 13.89 21.40 -25.65
N TYR A 183 15.14 21.06 -25.35
CA TYR A 183 15.46 19.88 -24.56
C TYR A 183 15.03 20.04 -23.10
N ILE A 184 14.28 19.05 -22.61
CA ILE A 184 13.91 18.92 -21.20
C ILE A 184 14.81 17.84 -20.59
N GLU A 185 15.49 18.20 -19.50
CA GLU A 185 16.40 17.29 -18.80
C GLU A 185 15.66 16.04 -18.28
N PRO A 186 16.15 14.82 -18.55
CA PRO A 186 15.54 13.60 -18.03
C PRO A 186 15.86 13.42 -16.54
N GLY A 187 14.96 12.74 -15.83
CA GLY A 187 15.17 12.37 -14.43
C GLY A 187 14.46 11.07 -14.07
N PRO A 188 14.86 10.37 -13.00
CA PRO A 188 14.15 9.18 -12.56
C PRO A 188 12.76 9.53 -12.03
N GLY A 189 11.75 8.74 -12.38
CA GLY A 189 10.45 8.73 -11.70
C GLY A 189 10.49 7.82 -10.48
N ALA A 190 10.16 8.34 -9.31
CA ALA A 190 10.06 7.60 -8.05
C ALA A 190 9.24 8.43 -7.04
N ASP A 191 9.28 8.07 -5.75
CA ASP A 191 8.96 8.98 -4.65
C ASP A 191 10.24 9.51 -3.98
N VAL A 192 10.14 10.67 -3.32
CA VAL A 192 11.28 11.38 -2.71
C VAL A 192 11.95 10.56 -1.61
N VAL A 193 11.20 9.68 -0.95
CA VAL A 193 11.79 8.81 0.08
C VAL A 193 12.64 7.76 -0.60
N GLN A 194 12.08 6.94 -1.48
CA GLN A 194 12.83 5.85 -2.11
C GLN A 194 14.00 6.35 -2.94
N ASN A 195 13.84 7.46 -3.66
CA ASN A 195 14.91 8.04 -4.46
C ASN A 195 14.85 9.58 -4.50
N PRO A 196 15.64 10.27 -3.66
CA PRO A 196 15.70 11.73 -3.66
C PRO A 196 16.16 12.35 -4.99
N GLN A 197 16.80 11.58 -5.88
CA GLN A 197 17.16 12.04 -7.23
C GLN A 197 15.95 12.29 -8.13
N VAL A 198 14.72 12.05 -7.67
CA VAL A 198 13.47 12.47 -8.34
C VAL A 198 13.31 14.00 -8.33
N LEU A 199 14.01 14.70 -7.46
CA LEU A 199 14.05 16.15 -7.41
C LEU A 199 15.20 16.71 -8.29
N PRO A 200 15.14 17.99 -8.69
CA PRO A 200 13.94 18.83 -8.65
C PRO A 200 12.87 18.36 -9.66
N THR A 201 11.63 18.81 -9.47
CA THR A 201 10.52 18.54 -10.40
C THR A 201 10.64 19.42 -11.67
N GLY A 202 9.84 19.11 -12.69
CA GLY A 202 9.94 19.73 -14.01
C GLY A 202 10.86 18.99 -15.00
N ARG A 203 11.32 17.79 -14.67
CA ARG A 203 12.14 16.96 -15.57
C ARG A 203 11.30 15.98 -16.38
N ASN A 204 11.86 15.50 -17.49
CA ASN A 204 11.25 14.44 -18.30
C ASN A 204 11.48 13.08 -17.64
N THR A 205 10.53 12.65 -16.82
CA THR A 205 10.69 11.45 -15.98
C THR A 205 10.80 10.16 -16.78
N HIS A 206 11.71 9.27 -16.37
CA HIS A 206 11.87 7.93 -16.93
C HIS A 206 11.78 6.84 -15.84
N ALA A 207 11.44 5.63 -16.24
CA ALA A 207 11.44 4.45 -15.38
C ALA A 207 12.86 3.90 -15.10
N VAL A 208 12.95 2.66 -14.63
CA VAL A 208 14.22 1.95 -14.40
C VAL A 208 14.58 1.02 -15.55
N ASN A 209 15.85 0.61 -15.63
CA ASN A 209 16.28 -0.45 -16.54
C ASN A 209 15.67 -1.80 -16.10
N PRO A 210 14.85 -2.49 -16.91
CA PRO A 210 14.20 -3.73 -16.50
C PRO A 210 15.20 -4.86 -16.22
N TYR A 211 16.38 -4.84 -16.82
CA TYR A 211 17.43 -5.83 -16.54
C TYR A 211 18.10 -5.62 -15.17
N SER A 212 17.95 -4.46 -14.52
CA SER A 212 18.50 -4.27 -13.17
C SER A 212 17.54 -4.71 -12.06
N VAL A 213 16.32 -5.14 -12.41
CA VAL A 213 15.25 -5.48 -11.48
C VAL A 213 15.20 -7.00 -11.24
N PRO A 214 15.15 -7.47 -9.97
CA PRO A 214 15.22 -6.69 -8.73
C PRO A 214 16.64 -6.25 -8.36
N SER A 215 16.78 -5.08 -7.71
CA SER A 215 18.05 -4.62 -7.14
C SER A 215 18.50 -5.47 -5.95
N PRO A 216 19.80 -5.50 -5.58
CA PRO A 216 20.25 -6.23 -4.39
C PRO A 216 19.57 -5.74 -3.10
N THR A 217 19.37 -4.43 -2.98
CA THR A 217 18.66 -3.83 -1.83
C THR A 217 17.19 -4.23 -1.82
N ALA A 218 16.52 -4.23 -2.98
CA ALA A 218 15.15 -4.71 -3.10
C ALA A 218 15.03 -6.19 -2.69
N PHE A 219 16.01 -7.03 -3.06
CA PHE A 219 16.03 -8.43 -2.65
C PHE A 219 16.20 -8.59 -1.13
N ALA A 220 17.13 -7.86 -0.52
CA ALA A 220 17.33 -7.91 0.93
C ALA A 220 16.06 -7.50 1.72
N ARG A 221 15.37 -6.44 1.29
CA ARG A 221 14.09 -6.02 1.92
C ARG A 221 12.99 -7.05 1.71
N ALA A 222 12.86 -7.55 0.48
CA ALA A 222 11.86 -8.55 0.13
C ALA A 222 11.96 -9.84 0.93
N GLN A 223 13.16 -10.27 1.34
CA GLN A 223 13.33 -11.44 2.21
C GLN A 223 12.60 -11.24 3.54
N THR A 224 12.81 -10.09 4.20
CA THR A 224 12.13 -9.75 5.45
C THR A 224 10.62 -9.69 5.26
N THR A 225 10.15 -9.00 4.21
CA THR A 225 8.71 -8.85 3.95
C THR A 225 8.02 -10.16 3.64
N ALA A 226 8.63 -11.02 2.80
CA ALA A 226 8.06 -12.31 2.44
C ALA A 226 8.03 -13.29 3.63
N GLU A 227 9.05 -13.30 4.49
CA GLU A 227 9.01 -14.11 5.71
C GLU A 227 7.97 -13.56 6.70
N ALA A 228 7.84 -12.24 6.85
CA ALA A 228 6.80 -11.64 7.67
C ALA A 228 5.39 -12.01 7.19
N LEU A 229 5.18 -12.09 5.86
CA LEU A 229 3.90 -12.52 5.27
C LEU A 229 3.59 -13.97 5.63
N LEU A 230 4.59 -14.85 5.52
CA LEU A 230 4.43 -16.27 5.87
C LEU A 230 4.24 -16.47 7.38
N HIS A 231 4.94 -15.73 8.23
CA HIS A 231 4.74 -15.74 9.68
C HIS A 231 3.33 -15.27 10.03
N ARG A 232 2.86 -14.15 9.46
CA ARG A 232 1.50 -13.64 9.71
C ARG A 232 0.45 -14.70 9.36
N TYR A 233 0.57 -15.35 8.21
CA TYR A 233 -0.35 -16.42 7.82
C TYR A 233 -0.21 -17.65 8.75
N PHE A 234 1.01 -18.04 9.11
CA PHE A 234 1.25 -19.18 10.01
C PHE A 234 0.67 -18.95 11.40
N ASP A 235 0.76 -17.74 11.95
CA ASP A 235 0.21 -17.39 13.25
C ASP A 235 -1.33 -17.46 13.25
N GLU A 236 -1.97 -17.11 12.13
CA GLU A 236 -3.43 -17.17 11.98
C GLU A 236 -3.96 -18.59 11.71
N HIS A 237 -3.20 -19.42 10.97
CA HIS A 237 -3.69 -20.70 10.43
C HIS A 237 -2.95 -21.95 10.93
N GLY A 238 -1.83 -21.80 11.63
CA GLY A 238 -0.99 -22.88 12.15
C GLY A 238 -0.22 -23.67 11.08
N ARG A 239 -0.19 -23.19 9.83
CA ARG A 239 0.46 -23.83 8.67
C ARG A 239 0.82 -22.81 7.61
N TYR A 240 1.72 -23.15 6.70
CA TYR A 240 1.99 -22.33 5.51
C TYR A 240 0.86 -22.41 4.46
N PRO A 241 0.66 -21.36 3.66
CA PRO A 241 -0.31 -21.38 2.58
C PRO A 241 0.16 -22.31 1.45
N ARG A 242 -0.74 -23.12 0.90
CA ARG A 242 -0.46 -24.04 -0.20
C ARG A 242 -0.15 -23.32 -1.50
N ALA A 243 -0.83 -22.21 -1.74
CA ALA A 243 -0.56 -21.28 -2.81
C ALA A 243 -1.00 -19.87 -2.40
N LEU A 244 -0.32 -18.86 -2.94
CA LEU A 244 -0.71 -17.47 -2.77
C LEU A 244 -0.67 -16.71 -4.11
N VAL A 245 -1.45 -15.63 -4.19
CA VAL A 245 -1.42 -14.69 -5.31
C VAL A 245 -0.61 -13.46 -4.94
N LEU A 246 0.28 -13.04 -5.83
CA LEU A 246 0.97 -11.77 -5.79
C LEU A 246 0.46 -10.86 -6.92
N VAL A 247 -0.02 -9.67 -6.58
CA VAL A 247 -0.28 -8.60 -7.54
C VAL A 247 1.00 -7.80 -7.74
N LEU A 248 1.51 -7.77 -8.98
CA LEU A 248 2.69 -6.98 -9.34
C LEU A 248 2.30 -5.79 -10.21
N TRP A 249 2.56 -4.58 -9.72
CA TRP A 249 2.35 -3.35 -10.48
C TRP A 249 3.65 -2.81 -11.06
N GLY A 250 3.53 -2.00 -12.11
CA GLY A 250 4.70 -1.39 -12.73
C GLY A 250 5.32 -0.33 -11.82
N LEU A 251 4.48 0.55 -11.25
CA LEU A 251 4.93 1.74 -10.52
C LEU A 251 5.66 1.40 -9.21
N ASP A 252 5.13 0.50 -8.40
CA ASP A 252 5.77 0.08 -7.14
C ASP A 252 7.13 -0.56 -7.41
N ASN A 253 7.24 -1.36 -8.48
CA ASN A 253 8.49 -2.01 -8.88
C ASN A 253 9.51 -1.02 -9.50
N ILE A 254 9.06 0.09 -10.09
CA ILE A 254 9.94 1.20 -10.47
C ILE A 254 10.49 1.90 -9.22
N LYS A 255 9.61 2.29 -8.29
CA LYS A 255 9.97 3.02 -7.05
C LYS A 255 10.89 2.21 -6.16
N THR A 256 10.55 0.94 -5.92
CA THR A 256 11.28 0.05 -5.01
C THR A 256 12.43 -0.70 -5.69
N GLN A 257 12.60 -0.53 -7.00
CA GLN A 257 13.57 -1.26 -7.84
C GLN A 257 13.35 -2.78 -7.83
N GLY A 258 12.10 -3.24 -7.73
CA GLY A 258 11.71 -4.64 -7.89
C GLY A 258 11.39 -5.42 -6.62
N GLU A 259 10.93 -4.77 -5.55
CA GLU A 259 10.68 -5.47 -4.29
C GLU A 259 9.60 -6.55 -4.44
N GLY A 260 8.51 -6.27 -5.15
CA GLY A 260 7.47 -7.27 -5.45
C GLY A 260 7.98 -8.49 -6.23
N VAL A 261 8.86 -8.25 -7.22
CA VAL A 261 9.52 -9.33 -7.97
C VAL A 261 10.43 -10.15 -7.06
N ALA A 262 11.21 -9.48 -6.21
CA ALA A 262 12.09 -10.17 -5.27
C ALA A 262 11.32 -10.98 -4.23
N GLN A 263 10.17 -10.50 -3.75
CA GLN A 263 9.29 -11.24 -2.84
C GLN A 263 8.81 -12.53 -3.50
N ALA A 264 8.37 -12.48 -4.77
CA ALA A 264 8.00 -13.66 -5.53
C ALA A 264 9.14 -14.68 -5.65
N LEU A 265 10.35 -14.23 -5.99
CA LEU A 265 11.54 -15.09 -6.07
C LEU A 265 11.86 -15.75 -4.71
N HIS A 266 11.81 -14.99 -3.62
CA HIS A 266 12.12 -15.51 -2.28
C HIS A 266 11.04 -16.50 -1.78
N LEU A 267 9.76 -16.26 -2.06
CA LEU A 267 8.67 -17.18 -1.75
C LEU A 267 8.84 -18.53 -2.47
N LEU A 268 9.27 -18.51 -3.74
CA LEU A 268 9.65 -19.68 -4.53
C LEU A 268 10.96 -20.35 -4.02
N GLY A 269 11.73 -19.65 -3.18
CA GLY A 269 13.00 -20.12 -2.64
C GLY A 269 14.14 -20.03 -3.65
N VAL A 270 14.17 -18.99 -4.48
CA VAL A 270 15.25 -18.71 -5.41
C VAL A 270 15.80 -17.30 -5.21
N ARG A 271 17.04 -17.07 -5.64
CA ARG A 271 17.67 -15.74 -5.64
C ARG A 271 18.05 -15.31 -7.06
N PRO A 272 17.94 -14.02 -7.40
CA PRO A 272 18.35 -13.50 -8.69
C PRO A 272 19.89 -13.55 -8.84
N VAL A 273 20.37 -13.91 -10.03
CA VAL A 273 21.80 -13.91 -10.36
C VAL A 273 22.08 -12.83 -11.40
N ARG A 274 23.12 -12.04 -11.14
CA ARG A 274 23.58 -10.95 -12.00
C ARG A 274 24.72 -11.43 -12.89
N ASP A 275 24.63 -11.11 -14.18
CA ASP A 275 25.72 -11.34 -15.12
C ASP A 275 26.80 -10.24 -15.03
N ALA A 276 27.86 -10.35 -15.84
CA ALA A 276 28.95 -9.39 -15.88
C ALA A 276 28.52 -7.96 -16.30
N LEU A 277 27.35 -7.81 -16.92
CA LEU A 277 26.75 -6.53 -17.30
C LEU A 277 25.71 -6.04 -16.28
N ASN A 278 25.69 -6.66 -15.09
CA ASN A 278 24.77 -6.37 -14.00
C ASN A 278 23.29 -6.61 -14.35
N ARG A 279 23.02 -7.49 -15.33
CA ARG A 279 21.67 -7.86 -15.74
C ARG A 279 21.19 -9.08 -14.95
N VAL A 280 19.94 -9.03 -14.50
CA VAL A 280 19.26 -10.13 -13.83
C VAL A 280 18.47 -10.92 -14.86
N THR A 281 19.04 -12.02 -15.32
CA THR A 281 18.39 -12.93 -16.28
C THR A 281 18.39 -14.38 -15.82
N GLU A 282 19.17 -14.70 -14.78
CA GLU A 282 19.29 -16.04 -14.22
C GLU A 282 18.85 -16.07 -12.75
N ILE A 283 18.56 -17.28 -12.28
CA ILE A 283 18.22 -17.53 -10.88
C ILE A 283 19.09 -18.66 -10.33
N GLU A 284 19.31 -18.63 -9.02
CA GLU A 284 19.93 -19.70 -8.26
C GLU A 284 18.91 -20.24 -7.25
N VAL A 285 18.87 -21.56 -7.09
CA VAL A 285 17.97 -22.21 -6.15
C VAL A 285 18.57 -22.14 -4.75
N ILE A 286 17.81 -21.62 -3.79
CA ILE A 286 18.17 -21.65 -2.37
C ILE A 286 17.94 -23.08 -1.85
N PRO A 287 18.95 -23.78 -1.30
CA PRO A 287 18.76 -25.12 -0.73
C PRO A 287 17.72 -25.11 0.39
N LEU A 288 16.91 -26.18 0.51
CA LEU A 288 15.88 -26.26 1.56
C LEU A 288 16.43 -26.12 2.98
N ALA A 289 17.67 -26.59 3.23
CA ALA A 289 18.34 -26.44 4.52
C ALA A 289 18.66 -24.98 4.87
N GLU A 290 18.88 -24.13 3.86
CA GLU A 290 19.04 -22.69 4.05
C GLU A 290 17.66 -22.01 4.12
N LEU A 291 16.73 -22.39 3.23
CA LEU A 291 15.39 -21.82 3.15
C LEU A 291 14.57 -22.04 4.44
N SER A 292 14.78 -23.18 5.12
CA SER A 292 14.17 -23.52 6.42
C SER A 292 12.64 -23.56 6.45
N ARG A 293 11.99 -23.60 5.28
CA ARG A 293 10.53 -23.74 5.10
C ARG A 293 10.23 -24.36 3.73
N PRO A 294 8.97 -24.77 3.45
CA PRO A 294 8.59 -25.19 2.11
C PRO A 294 8.71 -24.06 1.07
N ARG A 295 8.83 -24.43 -0.20
CA ARG A 295 8.67 -23.50 -1.33
C ARG A 295 7.19 -23.27 -1.57
N MET A 296 6.78 -22.01 -1.62
CA MET A 296 5.39 -21.64 -1.82
C MET A 296 5.03 -21.68 -3.31
N ASP A 297 3.82 -22.11 -3.65
CA ASP A 297 3.29 -21.91 -5.01
C ASP A 297 2.76 -20.49 -5.15
N VAL A 298 3.23 -19.76 -6.17
CA VAL A 298 2.94 -18.33 -6.33
C VAL A 298 2.30 -18.09 -7.68
N VAL A 299 1.05 -17.63 -7.67
CA VAL A 299 0.34 -17.14 -8.86
C VAL A 299 0.60 -15.64 -8.99
N LEU A 300 1.14 -15.22 -10.12
CA LEU A 300 1.56 -13.86 -10.37
C LEU A 300 0.58 -13.19 -11.33
N THR A 301 -0.15 -12.19 -10.84
CA THR A 301 -0.98 -11.32 -11.69
C THR A 301 -0.27 -9.99 -11.87
N VAL A 302 0.26 -9.77 -13.07
CA VAL A 302 1.05 -8.58 -13.39
C VAL A 302 0.20 -7.56 -14.15
N SER A 303 0.30 -6.27 -13.85
CA SER A 303 -0.44 -5.23 -14.58
C SER A 303 0.01 -5.12 -16.04
N GLY A 304 -0.81 -4.52 -16.90
CA GLY A 304 -0.43 -4.27 -18.31
C GLY A 304 0.81 -3.38 -18.42
N ILE A 305 0.95 -2.38 -17.55
CA ILE A 305 2.15 -1.53 -17.46
C ILE A 305 3.38 -2.37 -17.08
N PHE A 306 3.23 -3.29 -16.12
CA PHE A 306 4.33 -4.20 -15.77
C PHE A 306 4.76 -5.06 -16.95
N ARG A 307 3.79 -5.61 -17.71
CA ARG A 307 4.07 -6.41 -18.91
C ARG A 307 4.91 -5.63 -19.94
N ASP A 308 4.54 -4.38 -20.18
CA ASP A 308 5.17 -3.57 -21.22
C ASP A 308 6.55 -3.06 -20.83
N LEU A 309 6.80 -2.82 -19.53
CA LEU A 309 8.09 -2.32 -19.04
C LEU A 309 9.07 -3.44 -18.62
N PHE A 310 8.56 -4.56 -18.09
CA PHE A 310 9.34 -5.58 -17.39
C PHE A 310 9.26 -6.96 -18.05
N THR A 311 9.17 -7.03 -19.38
CA THR A 311 9.14 -8.31 -20.12
C THR A 311 10.28 -9.27 -19.75
N PRO A 312 11.56 -8.84 -19.64
CA PRO A 312 12.64 -9.73 -19.18
C PRO A 312 12.42 -10.29 -17.77
N THR A 313 11.83 -9.47 -16.89
CA THR A 313 11.52 -9.84 -15.50
C THR A 313 10.36 -10.83 -15.43
N MET A 314 9.35 -10.72 -16.30
CA MET A 314 8.31 -11.75 -16.42
C MET A 314 8.89 -13.10 -16.84
N ALA A 315 9.83 -13.09 -17.79
CA ALA A 315 10.53 -14.31 -18.21
C ALA A 315 11.39 -14.91 -17.08
N LEU A 316 11.99 -14.07 -16.23
CA LEU A 316 12.69 -14.50 -15.02
C LEU A 316 11.77 -15.20 -14.01
N LEU A 317 10.57 -14.64 -13.79
CA LEU A 317 9.57 -15.22 -12.89
C LEU A 317 9.06 -16.57 -13.40
N ASP A 318 8.72 -16.67 -14.69
CA ASP A 318 8.33 -17.95 -15.31
C ASP A 318 9.46 -18.99 -15.23
N LYS A 319 10.71 -18.58 -15.50
CA LYS A 319 11.89 -19.43 -15.35
C LYS A 319 12.02 -19.96 -13.92
N ALA A 320 11.81 -19.11 -12.91
CA ALA A 320 11.88 -19.50 -11.51
C ALA A 320 10.82 -20.56 -11.16
N VAL A 321 9.56 -20.33 -11.53
CA VAL A 321 8.46 -21.28 -11.27
C VAL A 321 8.75 -22.63 -11.92
N ARG A 322 9.15 -22.64 -13.20
CA ARG A 322 9.50 -23.86 -13.94
C ARG A 322 10.66 -24.61 -13.31
N ARG A 323 11.72 -23.89 -12.94
CA ARG A 323 12.90 -24.48 -12.30
C ARG A 323 12.53 -25.13 -10.98
N VAL A 324 11.72 -24.46 -10.15
CA VAL A 324 11.29 -24.96 -8.83
C VAL A 324 10.38 -26.17 -8.96
N ALA A 325 9.46 -26.20 -9.92
CA ALA A 325 8.57 -27.34 -10.16
C ALA A 325 9.33 -28.64 -10.49
N GLN A 326 10.50 -28.52 -11.12
CA GLN A 326 11.31 -29.64 -11.59
C GLN A 326 12.35 -30.14 -10.58
N LEU A 327 12.48 -29.50 -9.41
CA LEU A 327 13.42 -29.94 -8.38
C LEU A 327 13.01 -31.32 -7.84
N ASP A 328 14.01 -32.16 -7.58
CA ASP A 328 13.82 -33.46 -6.93
C ASP A 328 13.70 -33.28 -5.42
N GLU A 329 12.56 -32.73 -5.00
CA GLU A 329 12.24 -32.42 -3.59
C GLU A 329 10.91 -33.08 -3.19
N PRO A 330 10.72 -33.41 -1.90
CA PRO A 330 9.43 -33.89 -1.40
C PRO A 330 8.31 -32.88 -1.64
N VAL A 331 7.14 -33.36 -2.06
CA VAL A 331 5.96 -32.52 -2.36
C VAL A 331 5.45 -31.72 -1.16
N ASP A 332 5.70 -32.19 0.07
CA ASP A 332 5.35 -31.48 1.30
C ASP A 332 6.28 -30.29 1.62
N LEU A 333 7.44 -30.23 0.95
CA LEU A 333 8.41 -29.14 1.07
C LEU A 333 8.50 -28.29 -0.20
N ASN A 334 7.79 -28.67 -1.27
CA ASN A 334 7.74 -27.92 -2.52
C ASN A 334 6.30 -27.91 -3.07
N TYR A 335 5.56 -26.87 -2.70
CA TYR A 335 4.15 -26.75 -3.07
C TYR A 335 3.94 -26.47 -4.56
N VAL A 336 4.90 -25.84 -5.24
CA VAL A 336 4.87 -25.71 -6.70
C VAL A 336 4.86 -27.09 -7.35
N ARG A 337 5.82 -27.95 -6.99
CA ARG A 337 5.93 -29.32 -7.50
C ARG A 337 4.70 -30.14 -7.16
N ARG A 338 4.21 -30.07 -5.91
CA ARG A 338 2.99 -30.76 -5.49
C ARG A 338 1.82 -30.39 -6.40
N ASN A 339 1.54 -29.09 -6.54
CA ASN A 339 0.38 -28.61 -7.28
C ASN A 339 0.51 -28.91 -8.79
N VAL A 340 1.72 -28.88 -9.35
CA VAL A 340 1.98 -29.28 -10.74
C VAL A 340 1.76 -30.79 -10.93
N ALA A 341 2.30 -31.63 -10.05
CA ALA A 341 2.16 -33.07 -10.12
C ALA A 341 0.69 -33.50 -10.00
N GLU A 342 -0.06 -32.95 -9.04
CA GLU A 342 -1.49 -33.22 -8.89
C GLU A 342 -2.29 -32.92 -10.17
N ARG A 343 -1.93 -31.86 -10.90
CA ARG A 343 -2.59 -31.49 -12.18
C ARG A 343 -2.25 -32.47 -13.30
N MET A 344 -0.99 -32.89 -13.37
CA MET A 344 -0.53 -33.86 -14.37
C MET A 344 -1.14 -35.24 -14.11
N ASP A 345 -1.19 -35.69 -12.85
CA ASP A 345 -1.73 -36.99 -12.45
C ASP A 345 -3.25 -37.10 -12.66
N ALA A 346 -3.96 -35.99 -12.52
CA ALA A 346 -5.39 -35.92 -12.86
C ALA A 346 -5.67 -36.02 -14.38
N GLY A 347 -4.63 -36.04 -15.23
CA GLY A 347 -4.74 -36.07 -16.69
C GLY A 347 -5.28 -34.76 -17.29
N VAL A 348 -5.24 -33.67 -16.51
CA VAL A 348 -5.89 -32.39 -16.84
C VAL A 348 -4.98 -31.50 -17.70
N SER A 349 -3.66 -31.60 -17.57
CA SER A 349 -2.73 -30.71 -18.28
C SER A 349 -1.36 -31.34 -18.50
N GLU A 350 -0.73 -31.01 -19.62
CA GLU A 350 0.70 -31.25 -19.82
C GLU A 350 1.54 -30.34 -18.91
N PHE A 351 2.82 -30.66 -18.71
CA PHE A 351 3.71 -29.91 -17.81
C PHE A 351 3.70 -28.40 -18.07
N ASP A 352 3.75 -27.98 -19.35
CA ASP A 352 3.81 -26.56 -19.73
C ASP A 352 2.57 -25.78 -19.29
N ASP A 353 1.40 -26.40 -19.33
CA ASP A 353 0.14 -25.82 -18.88
C ASP A 353 -0.01 -25.94 -17.35
N ALA A 354 0.46 -27.04 -16.76
CA ALA A 354 0.43 -27.32 -15.33
C ALA A 354 1.28 -26.32 -14.52
N VAL A 355 2.42 -25.88 -15.08
CA VAL A 355 3.40 -25.00 -14.44
C VAL A 355 3.15 -23.50 -14.67
N THR A 356 2.20 -23.14 -15.54
CA THR A 356 1.91 -21.73 -15.84
C THR A 356 1.41 -20.99 -14.60
N ARG A 357 2.08 -19.89 -14.22
CA ARG A 357 1.73 -19.05 -13.06
C ARG A 357 1.75 -17.54 -13.30
N VAL A 358 2.27 -17.07 -14.44
CA VAL A 358 2.38 -15.65 -14.75
C VAL A 358 1.26 -15.24 -15.70
N PHE A 359 0.37 -14.38 -15.23
CA PHE A 359 -0.82 -13.94 -15.94
C PHE A 359 -0.87 -12.42 -16.06
N SER A 360 -1.37 -11.91 -17.19
CA SER A 360 -1.62 -10.49 -17.41
C SER A 360 -2.83 -10.26 -18.32
N ASN A 361 -3.01 -9.02 -18.75
CA ASN A 361 -3.93 -8.66 -19.80
C ASN A 361 -3.41 -9.12 -21.18
N ALA A 362 -4.31 -9.30 -22.14
CA ALA A 362 -3.95 -9.43 -23.55
C ALA A 362 -2.99 -8.31 -23.98
N PRO A 363 -2.05 -8.55 -24.91
CA PRO A 363 -1.19 -7.50 -25.44
C PRO A 363 -1.99 -6.26 -25.89
N GLY A 364 -1.52 -5.07 -25.52
CA GLY A 364 -2.21 -3.80 -25.80
C GLY A 364 -3.43 -3.49 -24.92
N ASN A 365 -3.82 -4.39 -24.02
CA ASN A 365 -4.91 -4.17 -23.06
C ASN A 365 -4.36 -3.93 -21.66
N TYR A 366 -5.13 -3.17 -20.86
CA TYR A 366 -4.80 -2.76 -19.49
C TYR A 366 -6.04 -2.85 -18.59
N GLY A 367 -5.83 -3.03 -17.30
CA GLY A 367 -6.89 -3.03 -16.30
C GLY A 367 -7.81 -4.24 -16.37
N THR A 368 -8.58 -4.46 -15.32
CA THR A 368 -9.52 -5.57 -15.13
C THR A 368 -10.94 -5.13 -15.40
N ASN A 369 -11.18 -3.83 -15.65
CA ASN A 369 -12.50 -3.19 -15.74
C ASN A 369 -13.39 -3.37 -14.50
N VAL A 370 -12.90 -4.02 -13.44
CA VAL A 370 -13.64 -4.15 -12.17
C VAL A 370 -13.87 -2.77 -11.58
N ASN A 371 -12.88 -1.89 -11.62
CA ASN A 371 -13.03 -0.49 -11.23
C ASN A 371 -14.13 0.22 -12.02
N PHE A 372 -14.13 0.16 -13.35
CA PHE A 372 -15.17 0.84 -14.15
C PHE A 372 -16.56 0.29 -13.85
N MET A 373 -16.68 -1.04 -13.72
CA MET A 373 -17.96 -1.67 -13.37
C MET A 373 -18.44 -1.19 -12.00
N VAL A 374 -17.57 -1.18 -10.99
CA VAL A 374 -17.82 -0.69 -9.62
C VAL A 374 -18.22 0.80 -9.60
N MET A 375 -17.42 1.63 -10.28
CA MET A 375 -17.58 3.08 -10.29
C MET A 375 -18.85 3.51 -11.02
N GLN A 376 -19.31 2.73 -11.99
CA GLN A 376 -20.53 3.02 -12.77
C GLN A 376 -21.77 2.26 -12.27
N SER A 377 -21.68 1.51 -11.18
CA SER A 377 -22.82 0.77 -10.61
C SER A 377 -23.39 -0.30 -11.57
N GLN A 378 -22.56 -0.84 -12.48
CA GLN A 378 -22.98 -1.73 -13.59
C GLN A 378 -22.83 -3.24 -13.29
N TRP A 379 -23.21 -3.68 -12.09
CA TRP A 379 -23.30 -5.11 -11.74
C TRP A 379 -24.46 -5.37 -10.78
N GLU A 380 -25.04 -6.56 -10.90
CA GLU A 380 -26.11 -7.05 -10.02
C GLU A 380 -25.56 -7.99 -8.94
N ASP A 381 -24.64 -8.89 -9.33
CA ASP A 381 -24.04 -9.91 -8.45
C ASP A 381 -22.52 -9.71 -8.36
N ASP A 382 -22.01 -9.70 -7.13
CA ASP A 382 -20.59 -9.51 -6.81
C ASP A 382 -19.71 -10.64 -7.40
N GLU A 383 -20.26 -11.83 -7.63
CA GLU A 383 -19.53 -12.90 -8.31
C GLU A 383 -19.10 -12.53 -9.74
N THR A 384 -19.86 -11.66 -10.41
CA THR A 384 -19.58 -11.19 -11.77
C THR A 384 -18.24 -10.45 -11.83
N LEU A 385 -17.85 -9.76 -10.75
CA LEU A 385 -16.60 -9.01 -10.66
C LEU A 385 -15.38 -9.95 -10.75
N GLY A 386 -15.46 -11.12 -10.09
CA GLY A 386 -14.41 -12.15 -10.17
C GLY A 386 -14.30 -12.78 -11.57
N ASP A 387 -15.43 -12.97 -12.25
CA ASP A 387 -15.45 -13.50 -13.62
C ASP A 387 -14.91 -12.49 -14.65
N LEU A 388 -15.26 -11.20 -14.47
CA LEU A 388 -14.72 -10.11 -15.28
C LEU A 388 -13.20 -10.01 -15.12
N PHE A 389 -12.70 -10.12 -13.88
CA PHE A 389 -11.27 -10.14 -13.61
C PHE A 389 -10.58 -11.24 -14.42
N VAL A 390 -11.04 -12.49 -14.31
CA VAL A 390 -10.43 -13.62 -15.04
C VAL A 390 -10.50 -13.40 -16.54
N THR A 391 -11.64 -12.96 -17.07
CA THR A 391 -11.82 -12.71 -18.51
C THR A 391 -10.74 -11.75 -19.04
N ARG A 392 -10.42 -10.70 -18.29
CA ARG A 392 -9.44 -9.69 -18.71
C ARG A 392 -8.01 -10.03 -18.36
N LYS A 393 -7.77 -10.94 -17.42
CA LYS A 393 -6.45 -11.25 -16.84
C LYS A 393 -5.96 -12.67 -17.08
N CYS A 394 -6.71 -13.53 -17.77
CA CYS A 394 -6.34 -14.93 -17.99
C CYS A 394 -5.28 -15.16 -19.08
N PHE A 395 -4.57 -14.12 -19.52
CA PHE A 395 -3.58 -14.27 -20.59
C PHE A 395 -2.24 -14.70 -19.98
N ALA A 396 -1.84 -15.92 -20.30
CA ALA A 396 -0.62 -16.54 -19.82
C ALA A 396 0.62 -16.01 -20.54
N TYR A 397 1.68 -15.76 -19.76
CA TYR A 397 3.01 -15.40 -20.24
C TYR A 397 4.02 -16.41 -19.73
N THR A 398 4.57 -17.21 -20.62
CA THR A 398 5.42 -18.35 -20.24
C THR A 398 6.38 -18.72 -21.37
N ARG A 399 7.29 -19.66 -21.14
CA ARG A 399 8.06 -20.33 -22.20
C ARG A 399 7.66 -21.79 -22.29
N ASP A 400 7.40 -22.31 -23.48
CA ASP A 400 7.15 -23.75 -23.61
C ASP A 400 8.42 -24.58 -23.37
N SER A 401 8.26 -25.89 -23.26
CA SER A 401 9.34 -26.87 -23.08
C SER A 401 10.37 -26.88 -24.22
N THR A 402 10.04 -26.29 -25.38
CA THR A 402 10.99 -26.10 -26.50
C THR A 402 11.79 -24.79 -26.38
N GLY A 403 11.45 -23.96 -25.39
CA GLY A 403 12.08 -22.68 -25.12
C GLY A 403 11.45 -21.50 -25.89
N ARG A 404 10.34 -21.70 -26.59
CA ARG A 404 9.64 -20.63 -27.31
C ARG A 404 8.82 -19.79 -26.33
N THR A 405 8.93 -18.48 -26.45
CA THR A 405 8.11 -17.55 -25.67
C THR A 405 6.65 -17.61 -26.12
N VAL A 406 5.76 -17.77 -25.15
CA VAL A 406 4.30 -17.69 -25.29
C VAL A 406 3.86 -16.40 -24.62
N GLU A 407 3.48 -15.41 -25.41
CA GLU A 407 3.08 -14.09 -24.92
C GLU A 407 1.59 -13.90 -25.10
N GLY A 408 0.88 -13.70 -23.98
CA GLY A 408 -0.53 -13.35 -24.00
C GLY A 408 -1.44 -14.45 -24.57
N ARG A 409 -1.16 -15.73 -24.28
CA ARG A 409 -2.07 -16.83 -24.66
C ARG A 409 -3.28 -16.80 -23.73
N GLU A 410 -4.47 -16.60 -24.29
CA GLU A 410 -5.73 -16.68 -23.53
C GLU A 410 -5.88 -18.06 -22.89
N ALA A 411 -5.96 -18.12 -21.56
CA ALA A 411 -5.92 -19.36 -20.79
C ALA A 411 -6.80 -19.31 -19.52
N PRO A 412 -8.12 -19.07 -19.64
CA PRO A 412 -9.03 -18.97 -18.50
C PRO A 412 -9.09 -20.25 -17.67
N GLY A 413 -9.02 -21.42 -18.30
CA GLY A 413 -8.97 -22.71 -17.60
C GLY A 413 -7.74 -22.82 -16.68
N LEU A 414 -6.55 -22.48 -17.19
CA LEU A 414 -5.30 -22.52 -16.43
C LEU A 414 -5.33 -21.55 -15.26
N MET A 415 -5.87 -20.34 -15.47
CA MET A 415 -6.01 -19.35 -14.40
C MET A 415 -7.00 -19.84 -13.33
N ASN A 416 -8.19 -20.31 -13.72
CA ASN A 416 -9.21 -20.80 -12.79
C ASN A 416 -8.68 -21.95 -11.92
N GLU A 417 -7.95 -22.89 -12.52
CA GLU A 417 -7.31 -24.00 -11.80
C GLU A 417 -6.26 -23.52 -10.81
N ALA A 418 -5.38 -22.59 -11.22
CA ALA A 418 -4.38 -22.02 -10.33
C ALA A 418 -5.02 -21.29 -9.14
N LEU A 419 -6.08 -20.51 -9.39
CA LEU A 419 -6.80 -19.75 -8.35
C LEU A 419 -7.58 -20.65 -7.38
N SER A 420 -8.03 -21.83 -7.81
CA SER A 420 -8.80 -22.75 -6.95
C SER A 420 -8.04 -23.29 -5.72
N ARG A 421 -6.71 -23.08 -5.65
CA ARG A 421 -5.84 -23.54 -4.56
C ARG A 421 -5.25 -22.40 -3.74
N VAL A 422 -5.54 -21.16 -4.11
CA VAL A 422 -5.00 -19.98 -3.47
C VAL A 422 -5.67 -19.79 -2.13
N GLU A 423 -4.86 -19.62 -1.09
CA GLU A 423 -5.34 -19.43 0.29
C GLU A 423 -5.04 -18.02 0.81
N ALA A 424 -4.16 -17.29 0.14
CA ALA A 424 -3.84 -15.89 0.47
C ALA A 424 -3.62 -15.05 -0.80
N THR A 425 -4.03 -13.80 -0.77
CA THR A 425 -3.77 -12.79 -1.80
C THR A 425 -2.98 -11.63 -1.19
N TYR A 426 -2.07 -11.05 -1.97
CA TYR A 426 -1.16 -10.05 -1.45
C TYR A 426 -0.77 -8.98 -2.49
N GLN A 427 -0.63 -7.74 -2.02
CA GLN A 427 -0.12 -6.60 -2.79
C GLN A 427 0.70 -5.65 -1.91
N ASN A 428 1.77 -5.06 -2.47
CA ASN A 428 2.50 -3.97 -1.83
C ASN A 428 1.75 -2.64 -1.98
N ILE A 429 1.75 -1.81 -0.94
CA ILE A 429 1.34 -0.41 -1.02
C ILE A 429 2.48 0.40 -1.64
N ASP A 430 2.17 1.12 -2.72
CA ASP A 430 3.08 1.85 -3.61
C ASP A 430 3.84 2.99 -2.91
N SER A 431 3.13 3.90 -2.24
CA SER A 431 3.74 5.02 -1.52
C SER A 431 2.85 5.53 -0.38
N PHE A 432 3.36 6.45 0.43
CA PHE A 432 2.58 7.13 1.47
C PHE A 432 1.54 8.09 0.88
N GLU A 433 1.83 8.58 -0.32
CA GLU A 433 0.95 9.45 -1.09
C GLU A 433 -0.21 8.65 -1.68
N VAL A 434 0.07 7.44 -2.21
CA VAL A 434 -0.88 6.60 -2.93
C VAL A 434 -1.15 5.32 -2.15
N GLY A 435 -2.13 5.40 -1.25
CA GLY A 435 -2.69 4.31 -0.48
C GLY A 435 -3.86 3.61 -1.19
N ILE A 436 -4.49 2.67 -0.48
CA ILE A 436 -5.52 1.78 -1.03
C ILE A 436 -6.88 2.44 -1.24
N THR A 437 -7.09 3.62 -0.67
CA THR A 437 -8.28 4.46 -0.87
C THR A 437 -8.02 5.66 -1.78
N ASP A 438 -6.77 5.96 -2.13
CA ASP A 438 -6.43 7.08 -3.01
C ASP A 438 -6.64 6.75 -4.50
N VAL A 439 -6.50 5.48 -4.88
CA VAL A 439 -6.70 5.02 -6.27
C VAL A 439 -7.56 3.76 -6.35
N ASP A 440 -8.33 3.67 -7.42
CA ASP A 440 -9.24 2.57 -7.71
C ASP A 440 -8.53 1.26 -8.08
N HIS A 441 -7.27 1.35 -8.52
CA HIS A 441 -6.53 0.21 -9.02
C HIS A 441 -6.35 -0.87 -7.93
N TYR A 442 -6.23 -0.53 -6.64
CA TYR A 442 -5.99 -1.57 -5.63
C TYR A 442 -7.18 -2.53 -5.49
N PHE A 443 -8.40 -2.00 -5.40
CA PHE A 443 -9.58 -2.86 -5.36
C PHE A 443 -9.85 -3.49 -6.75
N GLU A 444 -9.48 -2.81 -7.84
CA GLU A 444 -9.51 -3.37 -9.20
C GLU A 444 -8.68 -4.65 -9.32
N TYR A 445 -7.46 -4.63 -8.76
CA TYR A 445 -6.49 -5.72 -8.85
C TYR A 445 -6.58 -6.69 -7.68
N LEU A 446 -6.22 -6.27 -6.46
CA LEU A 446 -6.22 -7.13 -5.27
C LEU A 446 -7.64 -7.54 -4.88
N GLY A 447 -8.58 -6.60 -4.90
CA GLY A 447 -9.99 -6.92 -4.67
C GLY A 447 -10.53 -7.88 -5.74
N GLY A 448 -10.40 -7.51 -7.02
CA GLY A 448 -10.87 -8.33 -8.14
C GLY A 448 -10.29 -9.75 -8.17
N ILE A 449 -8.99 -9.92 -7.90
CA ILE A 449 -8.39 -11.26 -7.84
C ILE A 449 -8.82 -12.03 -6.59
N SER A 450 -9.02 -11.35 -5.46
CA SER A 450 -9.54 -12.00 -4.25
C SER A 450 -10.96 -12.51 -4.47
N LYS A 451 -11.79 -11.75 -5.20
CA LYS A 451 -13.13 -12.18 -5.60
C LYS A 451 -13.11 -13.36 -6.57
N ALA A 452 -12.17 -13.34 -7.52
CA ALA A 452 -11.95 -14.48 -8.39
C ALA A 452 -11.54 -15.72 -7.58
N VAL A 453 -10.57 -15.60 -6.67
CA VAL A 453 -10.15 -16.70 -5.78
C VAL A 453 -11.32 -17.21 -4.95
N GLU A 454 -12.08 -16.34 -4.28
CA GLU A 454 -13.23 -16.70 -3.44
C GLU A 454 -14.20 -17.63 -4.18
N LYS A 455 -14.54 -17.29 -5.43
CA LYS A 455 -15.42 -18.08 -6.28
C LYS A 455 -14.82 -19.43 -6.70
N ARG A 456 -13.54 -19.49 -7.08
CA ARG A 456 -12.90 -20.73 -7.59
C ARG A 456 -12.46 -21.67 -6.48
N ALA A 457 -11.97 -21.14 -5.36
CA ALA A 457 -11.55 -21.89 -4.19
C ALA A 457 -12.72 -22.23 -3.26
N GLN A 458 -13.90 -21.63 -3.49
CA GLN A 458 -15.09 -21.76 -2.64
C GLN A 458 -14.85 -21.32 -1.18
N SER A 459 -13.84 -20.47 -0.98
CA SER A 459 -13.40 -19.97 0.31
C SER A 459 -12.72 -18.62 0.12
N ARG A 460 -13.04 -17.66 0.99
CA ARG A 460 -12.44 -16.33 0.97
C ARG A 460 -10.95 -16.44 1.35
N PRO A 461 -10.01 -15.98 0.51
CA PRO A 461 -8.59 -16.00 0.86
C PRO A 461 -8.29 -14.99 1.97
N SER A 462 -7.23 -15.22 2.73
CA SER A 462 -6.66 -14.14 3.56
C SER A 462 -6.05 -13.07 2.65
N ILE A 463 -6.46 -11.81 2.83
CA ILE A 463 -6.01 -10.69 1.99
C ILE A 463 -5.03 -9.85 2.80
N TYR A 464 -3.77 -9.78 2.36
CA TYR A 464 -2.73 -9.03 3.06
C TYR A 464 -2.15 -7.92 2.22
N LEU A 465 -1.67 -6.88 2.89
CA LEU A 465 -0.89 -5.82 2.30
C LEU A 465 0.34 -5.54 3.14
N SER A 466 1.37 -5.01 2.50
CA SER A 466 2.51 -4.44 3.20
C SER A 466 2.79 -3.03 2.76
N ASP A 467 3.13 -2.18 3.72
CA ASP A 467 3.68 -0.86 3.47
C ASP A 467 5.20 -0.87 3.64
N SER A 468 5.93 -0.44 2.62
CA SER A 468 7.38 -0.16 2.74
C SER A 468 7.62 1.31 3.17
N LEU A 469 6.61 1.93 3.79
CA LEU A 469 6.55 3.33 4.18
C LEU A 469 7.10 3.59 5.59
N SER A 470 7.17 2.54 6.38
CA SER A 470 7.81 2.52 7.67
C SER A 470 9.17 1.81 7.54
N PRO A 471 10.18 2.19 8.34
CA PRO A 471 11.41 1.41 8.45
C PRO A 471 11.18 -0.07 8.78
N GLN A 472 10.04 -0.39 9.41
CA GLN A 472 9.56 -1.76 9.56
C GLN A 472 8.43 -2.06 8.57
N THR A 473 8.64 -3.06 7.74
CA THR A 473 7.57 -3.59 6.90
C THR A 473 6.57 -4.35 7.75
N GLN A 474 5.34 -3.85 7.81
CA GLN A 474 4.25 -4.51 8.52
C GLN A 474 3.32 -5.21 7.53
N ILE A 475 2.98 -6.46 7.80
CA ILE A 475 1.95 -7.20 7.08
C ILE A 475 0.64 -7.01 7.80
N ARG A 476 -0.31 -6.34 7.16
CA ARG A 476 -1.66 -6.10 7.68
C ARG A 476 -2.69 -6.84 6.85
N SER A 477 -3.80 -7.20 7.48
CA SER A 477 -4.99 -7.60 6.75
C SER A 477 -5.55 -6.41 5.95
N LEU A 478 -6.35 -6.70 4.93
CA LEU A 478 -7.08 -5.66 4.19
C LEU A 478 -7.96 -4.81 5.13
N GLU A 479 -8.70 -5.45 6.05
CA GLU A 479 -9.57 -4.75 6.99
C GLU A 479 -8.77 -3.85 7.95
N GLU A 480 -7.64 -4.32 8.47
CA GLU A 480 -6.73 -3.50 9.28
C GLU A 480 -6.26 -2.27 8.49
N THR A 481 -5.89 -2.46 7.22
CA THR A 481 -5.43 -1.38 6.34
C THR A 481 -6.54 -0.37 6.01
N ILE A 482 -7.76 -0.82 5.71
CA ILE A 482 -8.92 0.05 5.43
C ILE A 482 -9.27 0.88 6.66
N ARG A 483 -9.29 0.27 7.86
CA ARG A 483 -9.52 1.02 9.12
C ARG A 483 -8.46 2.09 9.34
N LEU A 484 -7.19 1.74 9.12
CA LEU A 484 -6.07 2.66 9.27
C LEU A 484 -6.17 3.83 8.29
N GLU A 485 -6.45 3.56 7.01
CA GLU A 485 -6.60 4.63 6.01
C GLU A 485 -7.83 5.50 6.24
N SER A 486 -8.95 4.90 6.66
CA SER A 486 -10.16 5.67 6.98
C SER A 486 -9.89 6.65 8.11
N ARG A 487 -9.17 6.23 9.17
CA ARG A 487 -8.82 7.10 10.31
C ARG A 487 -7.71 8.08 10.01
N ALA A 488 -6.74 7.70 9.19
CA ALA A 488 -5.60 8.55 8.85
C ALA A 488 -5.94 9.57 7.75
N LYS A 489 -6.85 9.26 6.82
CA LYS A 489 -7.21 10.12 5.68
C LYS A 489 -8.69 10.52 5.70
N THR A 490 -9.59 9.70 5.16
CA THR A 490 -10.99 10.08 4.86
C THR A 490 -11.71 10.74 6.04
N LEU A 491 -11.54 10.24 7.27
CA LEU A 491 -12.18 10.74 8.49
C LEU A 491 -11.24 11.61 9.34
N ASN A 492 -10.03 11.91 8.86
CA ASN A 492 -9.08 12.76 9.57
C ASN A 492 -9.33 14.24 9.21
N PRO A 493 -9.68 15.10 10.18
CA PRO A 493 -9.87 16.52 9.93
C PRO A 493 -8.67 17.21 9.29
N LYS A 494 -7.44 16.81 9.62
CA LYS A 494 -6.24 17.39 8.97
C LYS A 494 -6.22 17.11 7.46
N TRP A 495 -6.70 15.95 7.05
CA TRP A 495 -6.73 15.54 5.65
C TRP A 495 -7.88 16.22 4.91
N PHE A 496 -9.13 16.02 5.35
CA PHE A 496 -10.28 16.55 4.59
C PHE A 496 -10.32 18.08 4.64
N GLU A 497 -9.94 18.75 5.74
CA GLU A 497 -9.83 20.21 5.76
C GLU A 497 -8.70 20.70 4.84
N GLY A 498 -7.63 19.92 4.76
CA GLY A 498 -6.55 20.12 3.81
C GLY A 498 -7.04 20.11 2.36
N MET A 499 -7.80 19.08 1.99
CA MET A 499 -8.42 18.96 0.67
C MET A 499 -9.40 20.11 0.40
N LEU A 500 -10.30 20.42 1.34
CA LEU A 500 -11.33 21.45 1.16
C LEU A 500 -10.77 22.86 0.93
N LYS A 501 -9.50 23.14 1.29
CA LYS A 501 -8.82 24.39 0.89
C LYS A 501 -8.68 24.54 -0.63
N HIS A 502 -8.72 23.44 -1.38
CA HIS A 502 -8.66 23.41 -2.84
C HIS A 502 -10.04 23.40 -3.51
N GLY A 503 -11.10 23.72 -2.74
CA GLY A 503 -12.45 23.94 -3.23
C GLY A 503 -13.00 22.76 -4.02
N PHE A 504 -13.40 23.01 -5.28
CA PHE A 504 -14.04 22.01 -6.15
C PHE A 504 -13.29 20.69 -6.23
N ARG A 505 -11.96 20.75 -6.45
CA ARG A 505 -11.11 19.55 -6.54
C ARG A 505 -10.91 18.88 -5.19
N GLY A 506 -10.90 19.65 -4.10
CA GLY A 506 -10.86 19.12 -2.75
C GLY A 506 -12.03 18.20 -2.43
N VAL A 507 -13.25 18.62 -2.77
CA VAL A 507 -14.46 17.79 -2.58
C VAL A 507 -14.41 16.55 -3.47
N ALA A 508 -13.91 16.67 -4.71
CA ALA A 508 -13.76 15.53 -5.61
C ALA A 508 -12.80 14.47 -5.05
N GLU A 509 -11.74 14.85 -4.34
CA GLU A 509 -10.87 13.86 -3.69
C GLU A 509 -11.54 13.14 -2.52
N ILE A 510 -12.38 13.84 -1.74
CA ILE A 510 -13.19 13.20 -0.69
C ILE A 510 -14.15 12.18 -1.34
N GLU A 511 -14.83 12.55 -2.43
CA GLU A 511 -15.67 11.65 -3.21
C GLU A 511 -14.87 10.42 -3.68
N ASN A 512 -13.71 10.62 -4.31
CA ASN A 512 -12.84 9.55 -4.79
C ASN A 512 -12.49 8.55 -3.68
N HIS A 513 -12.09 9.04 -2.51
CA HIS A 513 -11.75 8.17 -1.36
C HIS A 513 -12.93 7.32 -0.90
N VAL A 514 -14.14 7.88 -0.87
CA VAL A 514 -15.34 7.13 -0.49
C VAL A 514 -15.74 6.13 -1.56
N PHE A 515 -15.59 6.49 -2.84
CA PHE A 515 -15.84 5.59 -3.96
C PHE A 515 -14.88 4.39 -3.97
N ASN A 516 -13.59 4.64 -3.71
CA ASN A 516 -12.59 3.58 -3.59
C ASN A 516 -12.83 2.70 -2.36
N THR A 517 -13.24 3.30 -1.24
CA THR A 517 -13.69 2.55 -0.04
C THR A 517 -14.85 1.63 -0.39
N PHE A 518 -15.86 2.14 -1.11
CA PHE A 518 -16.96 1.32 -1.59
C PHE A 518 -16.51 0.17 -2.50
N GLY A 519 -15.51 0.39 -3.37
CA GLY A 519 -14.95 -0.68 -4.21
C GLY A 519 -14.37 -1.85 -3.41
N TRP A 520 -13.84 -1.60 -2.21
CA TRP A 520 -13.40 -2.67 -1.29
C TRP A 520 -14.55 -3.48 -0.69
N SER A 521 -15.73 -2.88 -0.50
CA SER A 521 -16.92 -3.65 -0.13
C SER A 521 -17.35 -4.59 -1.25
N ALA A 522 -17.45 -4.06 -2.48
CA ALA A 522 -17.88 -4.85 -3.64
C ALA A 522 -16.93 -6.01 -3.97
N THR A 523 -15.61 -5.78 -3.84
CA THR A 523 -14.62 -6.77 -4.27
C THR A 523 -14.11 -7.68 -3.16
N ALA A 524 -14.19 -7.27 -1.90
CA ALA A 524 -13.59 -8.01 -0.80
C ALA A 524 -14.46 -8.07 0.47
N ASN A 525 -15.61 -7.39 0.53
CA ASN A 525 -16.44 -7.26 1.73
C ASN A 525 -15.62 -6.91 2.99
N ALA A 526 -14.70 -5.95 2.84
CA ALA A 526 -13.67 -5.66 3.85
C ALA A 526 -13.85 -4.32 4.59
N VAL A 527 -14.91 -3.57 4.29
CA VAL A 527 -15.20 -2.28 4.93
C VAL A 527 -16.15 -2.51 6.11
N ASP A 528 -15.77 -2.04 7.30
CA ASP A 528 -16.66 -2.10 8.44
C ASP A 528 -17.83 -1.10 8.29
N PRO A 529 -19.06 -1.45 8.73
CA PRO A 529 -20.22 -0.56 8.66
C PRO A 529 -20.04 0.80 9.36
N TRP A 530 -19.23 0.88 10.42
CA TRP A 530 -19.00 2.14 11.13
C TRP A 530 -18.30 3.18 10.24
N ILE A 531 -17.50 2.75 9.26
CA ILE A 531 -16.79 3.65 8.35
C ILE A 531 -17.81 4.45 7.53
N TYR A 532 -18.82 3.79 6.96
CA TYR A 532 -19.91 4.46 6.24
C TYR A 532 -20.73 5.37 7.14
N THR A 533 -21.04 4.93 8.36
CA THR A 533 -21.78 5.75 9.33
C THR A 533 -21.04 7.05 9.68
N GLU A 534 -19.72 6.98 9.91
CA GLU A 534 -18.91 8.16 10.22
C GLU A 534 -18.68 9.05 8.99
N ILE A 535 -18.58 8.48 7.79
CA ILE A 535 -18.58 9.25 6.53
C ILE A 535 -19.89 10.03 6.39
N ALA A 536 -21.03 9.37 6.59
CA ALA A 536 -22.34 10.01 6.53
C ALA A 536 -22.44 11.16 7.54
N ARG A 537 -22.04 10.92 8.79
CA ARG A 537 -22.07 11.94 9.85
C ARG A 537 -21.20 13.13 9.55
N THR A 538 -19.97 12.88 9.12
CA THR A 538 -18.97 13.92 8.88
C THR A 538 -19.35 14.79 7.68
N PHE A 539 -19.77 14.18 6.57
CA PHE A 539 -19.92 14.90 5.30
C PHE A 539 -21.36 15.19 4.90
N LEU A 540 -22.34 14.40 5.36
CA LEU A 540 -23.72 14.43 4.86
C LEU A 540 -24.78 14.76 5.92
N LEU A 541 -24.48 14.62 7.22
CA LEU A 541 -25.42 14.92 8.30
C LEU A 541 -25.05 16.17 9.11
N ASP A 542 -23.78 16.61 9.10
CA ASP A 542 -23.40 17.92 9.63
C ASP A 542 -23.85 19.02 8.65
N SER A 543 -24.85 19.81 9.05
CA SER A 543 -25.40 20.89 8.23
C SER A 543 -24.35 21.90 7.79
N THR A 544 -23.35 22.19 8.64
CA THR A 544 -22.27 23.14 8.31
C THR A 544 -21.37 22.58 7.22
N MET A 545 -21.03 21.29 7.32
CA MET A 545 -20.24 20.62 6.29
C MET A 545 -21.04 20.51 4.99
N VAL A 546 -22.32 20.12 5.05
CA VAL A 546 -23.18 20.00 3.87
C VAL A 546 -23.29 21.32 3.12
N GLU A 547 -23.56 22.43 3.80
CA GLU A 547 -23.61 23.76 3.18
C GLU A 547 -22.28 24.10 2.48
N ARG A 548 -21.15 23.80 3.13
CA ARG A 548 -19.82 24.02 2.56
C ARG A 548 -19.55 23.13 1.34
N LEU A 549 -19.86 21.83 1.40
CA LEU A 549 -19.67 20.93 0.26
C LEU A 549 -20.55 21.32 -0.91
N LEU A 550 -21.78 21.76 -0.62
CA LEU A 550 -22.73 22.24 -1.62
C LEU A 550 -22.21 23.51 -2.33
N GLU A 551 -21.63 24.46 -1.60
CA GLU A 551 -21.02 25.66 -2.18
C GLU A 551 -19.78 25.32 -3.03
N LEU A 552 -18.95 24.39 -2.56
CA LEU A 552 -17.68 24.05 -3.22
C LEU A 552 -17.86 23.15 -4.45
N ASN A 553 -18.71 22.11 -4.36
CA ASN A 553 -18.95 21.16 -5.42
C ASN A 553 -20.26 20.37 -5.20
N PRO A 554 -21.42 20.87 -5.67
CA PRO A 554 -22.71 20.21 -5.49
C PRO A 554 -22.83 18.89 -6.26
N HIS A 555 -22.04 18.70 -7.34
CA HIS A 555 -22.03 17.45 -8.10
C HIS A 555 -21.39 16.31 -7.30
N SER A 556 -20.25 16.57 -6.66
CA SER A 556 -19.59 15.59 -5.82
C SER A 556 -20.38 15.27 -4.55
N LEU A 557 -21.05 16.26 -3.95
CA LEU A 557 -21.99 16.02 -2.85
C LEU A 557 -23.11 15.06 -3.28
N ARG A 558 -23.72 15.29 -4.45
CA ARG A 558 -24.74 14.39 -5.01
C ARG A 558 -24.20 12.97 -5.21
N SER A 559 -23.04 12.84 -5.85
CA SER A 559 -22.39 11.55 -6.10
C SER A 559 -22.09 10.79 -4.81
N LEU A 560 -21.57 11.50 -3.80
CA LEU A 560 -21.25 10.95 -2.48
C LEU A 560 -22.50 10.41 -1.78
N THR A 561 -23.59 11.20 -1.74
CA THR A 561 -24.86 10.77 -1.15
C THR A 561 -25.43 9.54 -1.86
N ASN A 562 -25.45 9.54 -3.19
CA ASN A 562 -25.89 8.38 -3.99
C ASN A 562 -25.06 7.13 -3.72
N ARG A 563 -23.74 7.29 -3.55
CA ARG A 563 -22.86 6.14 -3.27
C ARG A 563 -23.13 5.51 -1.90
N LEU A 564 -23.46 6.31 -0.89
CA LEU A 564 -23.83 5.80 0.42
C LEU A 564 -25.21 5.12 0.41
N LEU A 565 -26.16 5.65 -0.34
CA LEU A 565 -27.45 4.99 -0.58
C LEU A 565 -27.26 3.65 -1.32
N GLU A 566 -26.40 3.60 -2.33
CA GLU A 566 -26.06 2.35 -3.03
C GLU A 566 -25.39 1.33 -2.09
N ALA A 567 -24.50 1.78 -1.19
CA ALA A 567 -23.90 0.89 -0.18
C ALA A 567 -24.97 0.23 0.69
N HIS A 568 -26.06 0.94 0.98
CA HIS A 568 -27.21 0.39 1.67
C HIS A 568 -28.03 -0.59 0.80
N GLU A 569 -28.37 -0.19 -0.42
CA GLU A 569 -29.16 -1.03 -1.35
C GLU A 569 -28.47 -2.37 -1.64
N ARG A 570 -27.13 -2.39 -1.68
CA ARG A 570 -26.32 -3.60 -1.88
C ARG A 570 -26.03 -4.38 -0.60
N GLY A 571 -26.47 -3.89 0.56
CA GLY A 571 -26.30 -4.57 1.84
C GLY A 571 -24.89 -4.46 2.46
N TYR A 572 -24.02 -3.62 1.92
CA TYR A 572 -22.71 -3.34 2.51
C TYR A 572 -22.81 -2.48 3.78
N TRP A 573 -23.88 -1.69 3.90
CA TRP A 573 -24.13 -0.82 5.03
C TRP A 573 -25.61 -0.84 5.44
N ASN A 574 -25.89 -1.04 6.71
CA ASN A 574 -27.27 -1.05 7.24
C ASN A 574 -27.41 0.01 8.34
N PRO A 575 -27.55 1.30 7.97
CA PRO A 575 -27.73 2.38 8.94
C PRO A 575 -29.12 2.40 9.56
N ASP A 576 -29.27 3.20 10.61
CA ASP A 576 -30.57 3.51 11.20
C ASP A 576 -31.47 4.25 10.18
N GLU A 577 -32.78 4.01 10.23
CA GLU A 577 -33.74 4.60 9.26
C GLU A 577 -33.69 6.14 9.26
N GLU A 578 -33.39 6.77 10.40
CA GLU A 578 -33.23 8.23 10.50
C GLU A 578 -32.08 8.75 9.62
N ILE A 579 -30.97 8.01 9.55
CA ILE A 579 -29.84 8.35 8.68
C ILE A 579 -30.25 8.19 7.22
N LEU A 580 -30.95 7.10 6.87
CA LEU A 580 -31.41 6.87 5.49
C LEU A 580 -32.35 7.97 5.01
N GLU A 581 -33.32 8.35 5.83
CA GLU A 581 -34.27 9.41 5.48
C GLU A 581 -33.55 10.75 5.31
N SER A 582 -32.58 11.06 6.20
CA SER A 582 -31.76 12.26 6.06
C SER A 582 -30.96 12.29 4.76
N LEU A 583 -30.42 11.14 4.32
CA LEU A 583 -29.70 11.02 3.04
C LEU A 583 -30.65 11.19 1.84
N ARG A 584 -31.87 10.65 1.91
CA ARG A 584 -32.93 10.82 0.89
C ARG A 584 -33.38 12.28 0.77
N ASP A 585 -33.60 12.94 1.90
CA ASP A 585 -33.96 14.37 1.92
C ASP A 585 -32.81 15.24 1.38
N LEU A 586 -31.56 14.88 1.70
CA LEU A 586 -30.39 15.58 1.21
C LEU A 586 -30.27 15.48 -0.31
N ILE A 587 -30.40 14.28 -0.88
CA ILE A 587 -30.30 14.11 -2.34
C ILE A 587 -31.38 14.92 -3.07
N ASP A 588 -32.63 14.89 -2.59
CA ASP A 588 -33.74 15.66 -3.16
C ASP A 588 -33.50 17.18 -3.08
N ASN A 589 -32.84 17.66 -2.03
CA ASN A 589 -32.46 19.07 -1.91
C ASN A 589 -31.36 19.44 -2.91
N VAL A 590 -30.30 18.64 -2.97
CA VAL A 590 -29.15 18.87 -3.89
C VAL A 590 -29.62 18.83 -5.35
N GLU A 591 -30.50 17.91 -5.72
CA GLU A 591 -31.05 17.82 -7.07
C GLU A 591 -31.88 19.05 -7.46
N ARG A 592 -32.73 19.55 -6.56
CA ARG A 592 -33.49 20.79 -6.81
C ARG A 592 -32.57 21.99 -7.05
N GLN A 593 -31.48 22.09 -6.29
CA GLN A 593 -30.52 23.17 -6.48
C GLN A 593 -29.74 23.03 -7.79
N LEU A 594 -29.26 21.82 -8.12
CA LEU A 594 -28.59 21.56 -9.40
C LEU A 594 -29.50 21.85 -10.61
N ALA A 595 -30.79 21.52 -10.52
CA ALA A 595 -31.77 21.83 -11.56
C ALA A 595 -32.05 23.35 -11.70
N SER A 596 -31.78 24.13 -10.66
CA SER A 596 -31.93 25.59 -10.67
C SER A 596 -30.71 26.34 -11.22
N LEU A 597 -29.57 25.67 -11.38
CA LEU A 597 -28.39 26.24 -12.02
C LEU A 597 -28.62 26.39 -13.53
N PRO A 598 -28.19 27.50 -14.15
CA PRO A 598 -28.29 27.66 -15.60
C PRO A 598 -27.49 26.55 -16.30
N SER A 599 -28.13 25.85 -17.24
CA SER A 599 -27.46 24.85 -18.09
C SER A 599 -26.29 25.53 -18.82
N CYS A 600 -25.06 25.10 -18.54
CA CYS A 600 -23.85 25.55 -19.24
C CYS A 600 -23.86 25.17 -20.72
#